data_AF-A0AAU3Y7J0-F1
#
_entry.id   AF-A0AAU3Y7J0-F1
#
_cell.length_a   1.000
_cell.length_b   1.000
_cell.length_c   1.000
_cell.angle_alpha   90.00
_cell.angle_beta   90.00
_cell.angle_gamma   90.00
#
_symmetry.space_group_name_H-M   'P 1'
#
loop_
_entity.id
_entity.type
_entity.pdbx_description
1 polymer ?
#
loop_
_entity_poly.entity_id
_entity_poly.type
_entity_poly.pdbx_seq_one_letter_code
_entity_poly.pdbx_strand_id
1 'polypeptide(L)'
;MSGDKRPNELGAFLKARRSELSPRTVGLPDPGVKRRVKGLRREEVALLASISTDYYTRLEQGRRQASGPVLDTLAQVLHLDDEERAYLFELAGRTTAARPRKQSAQKAQPQLRRVLDELTTTPGMVLGRRMDILAWNPMAAALLVDFSAVPEKRRNYIWLLFTDPMMKSVHAEWEKTARSCVSMLRKEAGRNPQDQRMAQLIGELSMRDEDFRRWWGDHRVASLGRGSKVLRHPVAGELTLDWDALACATDPDQQLVVWTAEPGTPSHDGLRILASWSTASSPAGG
;
A
#
# COMPACT_ATOMS: atom_id res chain seq x y z
N MET A 1 1.68 17.25 33.56
CA MET A 1 2.94 17.84 33.07
C MET A 1 3.86 16.71 32.64
N SER A 2 4.05 16.52 31.33
CA SER A 2 5.29 15.97 30.75
C SER A 2 5.23 16.25 29.25
N GLY A 3 5.65 17.45 28.87
CA GLY A 3 5.84 17.83 27.49
C GLY A 3 7.11 17.14 27.01
N ASP A 4 6.93 16.00 26.37
CA ASP A 4 8.01 15.21 25.80
C ASP A 4 8.68 16.03 24.69
N LYS A 5 9.80 16.66 25.02
CA LYS A 5 10.66 17.39 24.10
C LYS A 5 11.27 16.34 23.16
N ARG A 6 10.54 15.98 22.09
CA ARG A 6 11.19 15.43 20.91
C ARG A 6 12.28 16.42 20.51
N PRO A 7 13.54 15.98 20.33
CA PRO A 7 14.57 16.83 19.74
C PRO A 7 13.99 17.46 18.47
N ASN A 8 14.42 18.68 18.16
CA ASN A 8 13.97 19.39 16.96
C ASN A 8 14.54 18.72 15.69
N GLU A 9 14.07 17.52 15.39
CA GLU A 9 14.50 16.66 14.30
C GLU A 9 14.19 17.32 12.96
N LEU A 10 13.02 17.96 12.83
CA LEU A 10 12.64 18.76 11.66
C LEU A 10 13.69 19.85 11.38
N GLY A 11 14.08 20.62 12.40
CA GLY A 11 15.07 21.67 12.22
C GLY A 11 16.48 21.14 11.95
N ALA A 12 16.85 20.01 12.55
CA ALA A 12 18.11 19.33 12.25
C ALA A 12 18.16 18.85 10.79
N PHE A 13 17.07 18.26 10.30
CA PHE A 13 16.92 17.81 8.93
C PHE A 13 17.00 18.97 7.93
N LEU A 14 16.24 20.05 8.15
CA LEU A 14 16.30 21.26 7.31
C LEU A 14 17.71 21.86 7.27
N LYS A 15 18.41 21.88 8.41
CA LYS A 15 19.79 22.35 8.50
C LYS A 15 20.75 21.48 7.70
N ALA A 16 20.60 20.15 7.77
CA ALA A 16 21.43 19.20 7.02
C ALA A 16 21.26 19.40 5.51
N ARG A 17 20.01 19.40 5.02
CA ARG A 17 19.71 19.57 3.58
C ARG A 17 20.16 20.91 3.03
N ARG A 18 19.95 21.97 3.80
CA ARG A 18 20.47 23.31 3.47
C ARG A 18 22.00 23.32 3.35
N SER A 19 22.72 22.54 4.15
CA SER A 19 24.19 22.51 4.14
C SER A 19 24.80 21.74 2.96
N GLU A 20 24.03 20.85 2.34
CA GLU A 20 24.43 20.03 1.18
C GLU A 20 24.29 20.80 -0.15
N LEU A 21 23.37 21.75 -0.22
CA LEU A 21 23.12 22.51 -1.45
C LEU A 21 24.05 23.70 -1.62
N SER A 22 24.53 23.89 -2.84
CA SER A 22 25.26 25.09 -3.25
C SER A 22 24.31 26.16 -3.80
N PRO A 23 24.64 27.47 -3.69
CA PRO A 23 23.85 28.54 -4.32
C PRO A 23 23.61 28.31 -5.81
N ARG A 24 24.63 27.82 -6.53
CA ARG A 24 24.52 27.51 -7.97
C ARG A 24 23.48 26.43 -8.26
N THR A 25 23.37 25.41 -7.40
CA THR A 25 22.42 24.29 -7.58
C THR A 25 20.97 24.75 -7.55
N VAL A 26 20.68 25.86 -6.85
CA VAL A 26 19.34 26.43 -6.69
C VAL A 26 19.15 27.74 -7.49
N GLY A 27 20.02 28.01 -8.46
CA GLY A 27 19.90 29.14 -9.38
C GLY A 27 20.25 30.50 -8.77
N LEU A 28 20.93 30.55 -7.62
CA LEU A 28 21.41 31.80 -7.03
C LEU A 28 22.80 32.19 -7.57
N PRO A 29 23.10 33.49 -7.73
CA PRO A 29 24.42 33.96 -8.14
C PRO A 29 25.51 33.50 -7.18
N ASP A 30 26.69 33.18 -7.72
CA ASP A 30 27.83 32.80 -6.90
C ASP A 30 28.33 34.03 -6.12
N PRO A 31 28.26 34.05 -4.78
CA PRO A 31 28.75 35.17 -4.03
C PRO A 31 30.27 35.11 -4.01
N GLY A 32 30.92 36.14 -4.57
CA GLY A 32 32.36 36.28 -4.62
C GLY A 32 33.09 36.10 -3.27
N VAL A 33 34.41 36.06 -3.35
CA VAL A 33 35.40 35.66 -2.32
C VAL A 33 35.14 36.27 -0.93
N LYS A 34 34.29 35.62 -0.10
CA LYS A 34 34.27 35.55 1.39
C LYS A 34 32.93 34.98 1.92
N ARG A 35 32.67 33.69 1.71
CA ARG A 35 31.51 32.98 2.28
C ARG A 35 31.93 32.15 3.50
N ARG A 36 31.25 32.32 4.64
CA ARG A 36 31.53 31.59 5.90
C ARG A 36 30.89 30.19 5.99
N VAL A 37 29.93 29.85 5.13
CA VAL A 37 29.15 28.60 5.20
C VAL A 37 29.19 27.91 3.84
N LYS A 38 29.49 26.59 3.82
CA LYS A 38 29.64 25.78 2.60
C LYS A 38 28.33 25.65 1.80
N GLY A 39 27.21 25.44 2.49
CA GLY A 39 25.89 25.32 1.87
C GLY A 39 25.10 26.64 1.84
N LEU A 40 23.80 26.56 1.57
CA LEU A 40 22.88 27.70 1.54
C LEU A 40 22.78 28.39 2.90
N ARG A 41 22.57 29.71 2.91
CA ARG A 41 22.27 30.49 4.11
C ARG A 41 20.77 30.44 4.41
N ARG A 42 20.40 30.76 5.65
CA ARG A 42 18.97 30.84 6.04
C ARG A 42 18.22 31.88 5.21
N GLU A 43 18.84 33.03 4.93
CA GLU A 43 18.30 34.09 4.09
C GLU A 43 18.05 33.65 2.65
N GLU A 44 18.92 32.80 2.10
CA GLU A 44 18.79 32.28 0.72
C GLU A 44 17.66 31.28 0.60
N VAL A 45 17.53 30.35 1.57
CA VAL A 45 16.39 29.42 1.61
C VAL A 45 15.08 30.18 1.82
N ALA A 46 15.07 31.16 2.72
CA ALA A 46 13.90 31.99 2.97
C ALA A 46 13.46 32.77 1.72
N LEU A 47 14.43 33.35 0.98
CA LEU A 47 14.20 34.01 -0.29
C LEU A 47 13.57 33.07 -1.32
N LEU A 48 14.19 31.90 -1.55
CA LEU A 48 13.71 30.91 -2.52
C LEU A 48 12.32 30.38 -2.13
N ALA A 49 12.04 30.23 -0.83
CA ALA A 49 10.76 29.77 -0.33
C ALA A 49 9.71 30.88 -0.17
N SER A 50 10.03 32.13 -0.54
CA SER A 50 9.14 33.29 -0.39
C SER A 50 8.59 33.46 1.05
N ILE A 51 9.43 33.21 2.06
CA ILE A 51 9.11 33.37 3.49
C ILE A 51 10.11 34.30 4.16
N SER A 52 9.80 34.80 5.37
CA SER A 52 10.75 35.64 6.10
C SER A 52 11.91 34.81 6.68
N THR A 53 13.11 35.40 6.72
CA THR A 53 14.29 34.78 7.33
C THR A 53 14.08 34.46 8.81
N ASP A 54 13.33 35.29 9.54
CA ASP A 54 12.94 35.02 10.94
C ASP A 54 12.02 33.79 11.04
N TYR A 55 11.05 33.65 10.14
CA TYR A 55 10.16 32.50 10.09
C TYR A 55 10.95 31.20 9.85
N TYR A 56 11.83 31.18 8.83
CA TYR A 56 12.67 30.01 8.55
C TYR A 56 13.64 29.70 9.71
N THR A 57 14.22 30.73 10.35
CA THR A 57 15.10 30.55 11.50
C THR A 57 14.37 29.91 12.68
N ARG A 58 13.13 30.34 12.97
CA ARG A 58 12.30 29.78 14.04
C ARG A 58 11.84 28.36 13.72
N LEU A 59 11.61 28.04 12.45
CA LEU A 59 11.33 26.69 11.98
C LEU A 59 12.55 25.76 12.19
N GLU A 60 13.75 26.19 11.75
CA GLU A 60 14.99 25.42 11.94
C GLU A 60 15.36 25.26 13.43
N GLN A 61 14.85 26.13 14.32
CA GLN A 61 15.00 26.03 15.79
C GLN A 61 13.88 25.24 16.49
N GLY A 62 12.87 24.76 15.77
CA GLY A 62 11.74 24.01 16.34
C GLY A 62 10.80 24.88 17.18
N ARG A 63 10.87 26.21 17.02
CA ARG A 63 10.07 27.19 17.76
C ARG A 63 8.79 27.58 17.01
N ARG A 64 8.60 27.10 15.79
CA ARG A 64 7.40 27.28 14.95
C ARG A 64 7.11 26.01 14.16
N GLN A 65 5.83 25.74 13.95
CA GLN A 65 5.40 24.68 13.04
C GLN A 65 5.18 25.25 11.64
N ALA A 66 5.55 24.49 10.61
CA ALA A 66 5.24 24.80 9.22
C ALA A 66 3.85 24.27 8.83
N SER A 67 3.19 25.00 7.93
CA SER A 67 1.99 24.52 7.25
C SER A 67 2.37 23.56 6.11
N GLY A 68 1.44 22.73 5.66
CA GLY A 68 1.65 21.84 4.51
C GLY A 68 2.20 22.55 3.26
N PRO A 69 1.61 23.69 2.83
CA PRO A 69 2.14 24.46 1.70
C PRO A 69 3.59 24.95 1.90
N VAL A 70 3.95 25.35 3.12
CA VAL A 70 5.34 25.77 3.42
C VAL A 70 6.29 24.58 3.34
N LEU A 71 5.89 23.40 3.80
CA LEU A 71 6.69 22.18 3.68
C LEU A 71 6.88 21.76 2.23
N ASP A 72 5.84 21.88 1.40
CA ASP A 72 5.94 21.61 -0.04
C ASP A 72 6.93 22.56 -0.72
N THR A 73 6.84 23.87 -0.43
CA THR A 73 7.80 24.86 -0.96
C THR A 73 9.22 24.56 -0.49
N LEU A 74 9.41 24.21 0.79
CA LEU A 74 10.73 23.86 1.31
C LEU A 74 11.29 22.59 0.69
N ALA A 75 10.47 21.57 0.44
CA ALA A 75 10.89 20.36 -0.26
C ALA A 75 11.37 20.67 -1.68
N GLN A 76 10.66 21.56 -2.38
CA GLN A 76 11.05 22.00 -3.71
C GLN A 76 12.34 22.82 -3.71
N VAL A 77 12.46 23.79 -2.81
CA VAL A 77 13.65 24.67 -2.68
C VAL A 77 14.89 23.88 -2.28
N LEU A 78 14.72 22.88 -1.42
CA LEU A 78 15.80 22.02 -0.95
C LEU A 78 16.05 20.82 -1.86
N HIS A 79 15.42 20.76 -3.04
CA HIS A 79 15.59 19.70 -4.03
C HIS A 79 15.43 18.29 -3.42
N LEU A 80 14.50 18.15 -2.46
CA LEU A 80 14.27 16.87 -1.81
C LEU A 80 13.65 15.88 -2.80
N ASP A 81 14.12 14.64 -2.75
CA ASP A 81 13.45 13.55 -3.45
C ASP A 81 12.12 13.16 -2.78
N ASP A 82 11.41 12.19 -3.36
CA ASP A 82 10.10 11.78 -2.86
C ASP A 82 10.15 11.16 -1.45
N GLU A 83 11.26 10.48 -1.10
CA GLU A 83 11.46 9.87 0.23
C GLU A 83 11.80 10.93 1.28
N GLU A 84 12.74 11.82 0.96
CA GLU A 84 13.14 12.95 1.80
C GLU A 84 11.99 13.92 2.04
N ARG A 85 11.13 14.12 1.03
CA ARG A 85 9.89 14.89 1.16
C ARG A 85 8.89 14.19 2.08
N ALA A 86 8.69 12.88 1.94
CA ALA A 86 7.81 12.14 2.84
C ALA A 86 8.30 12.24 4.30
N TYR A 87 9.62 12.10 4.50
CA TYR A 87 10.27 12.21 5.81
C TYR A 87 10.15 13.62 6.41
N LEU A 88 10.32 14.68 5.60
CA LEU A 88 10.12 16.07 6.03
C LEU A 88 8.70 16.28 6.62
N PHE A 89 7.70 15.71 5.97
CA PHE A 89 6.31 15.82 6.39
C PHE A 89 6.03 15.01 7.66
N GLU A 90 6.58 13.80 7.77
CA GLU A 90 6.54 12.98 8.99
C GLU A 90 7.15 13.72 10.19
N LEU A 91 8.34 14.31 10.02
CA LEU A 91 9.00 15.12 11.05
C LEU A 91 8.17 16.35 11.46
N ALA A 92 7.37 16.88 10.55
CA ALA A 92 6.44 17.97 10.82
C ALA A 92 5.10 17.50 11.43
N GLY A 93 4.91 16.20 11.66
CA GLY A 93 3.69 15.61 12.18
C GLY A 93 2.51 15.71 11.20
N ARG A 94 2.78 15.74 9.90
CA ARG A 94 1.77 15.87 8.84
C ARG A 94 1.94 14.73 7.83
N THR A 95 0.84 14.09 7.44
CA THR A 95 0.85 13.15 6.31
C THR A 95 0.83 13.93 5.00
N THR A 96 1.67 13.58 4.03
CA THR A 96 1.67 14.19 2.69
C THR A 96 0.32 13.94 2.00
N ALA A 97 -0.49 14.99 1.80
CA ALA A 97 -1.60 14.93 0.85
C ALA A 97 -1.02 15.10 -0.56
N ALA A 98 -0.52 14.03 -1.16
CA ALA A 98 0.01 14.07 -2.52
C ALA A 98 -1.10 14.50 -3.52
N ARG A 99 -0.78 15.46 -4.39
CA ARG A 99 -1.62 15.90 -5.52
C ARG A 99 -2.05 14.66 -6.35
N PRO A 100 -3.32 14.55 -6.79
CA PRO A 100 -3.77 13.40 -7.57
C PRO A 100 -3.21 13.47 -8.99
N ARG A 101 -2.01 12.92 -9.20
CA ARG A 101 -1.58 12.48 -10.55
C ARG A 101 -2.56 11.40 -11.00
N LYS A 102 -2.91 11.38 -12.30
CA LYS A 102 -3.61 10.24 -12.92
C LYS A 102 -2.84 8.96 -12.56
N GLN A 103 -3.29 8.24 -11.55
CA GLN A 103 -2.59 7.05 -11.08
C GLN A 103 -2.67 6.00 -12.18
N SER A 104 -1.52 5.63 -12.72
CA SER A 104 -1.36 4.41 -13.51
C SER A 104 -1.94 3.23 -12.73
N ALA A 105 -2.42 2.19 -13.43
CA ALA A 105 -2.80 0.95 -12.77
C ALA A 105 -1.62 0.46 -11.92
N GLN A 106 -1.87 0.12 -10.66
CA GLN A 106 -0.83 -0.41 -9.78
C GLN A 106 -0.31 -1.70 -10.41
N LYS A 107 1.00 -1.91 -10.38
CA LYS A 107 1.63 -3.13 -10.86
C LYS A 107 2.33 -3.80 -9.69
N ALA A 108 2.33 -5.14 -9.68
CA ALA A 108 3.07 -5.90 -8.69
C ALA A 108 4.56 -5.52 -8.75
N GLN A 109 5.19 -5.31 -7.58
CA GLN A 109 6.63 -5.09 -7.55
C GLN A 109 7.39 -6.29 -8.14
N PRO A 110 8.43 -6.08 -8.97
CA PRO A 110 9.21 -7.18 -9.56
C PRO A 110 9.79 -8.15 -8.53
N GLN A 111 10.23 -7.65 -7.37
CA GLN A 111 10.76 -8.42 -6.26
C GLN A 111 9.68 -9.33 -5.66
N LEU A 112 8.49 -8.79 -5.42
CA LEU A 112 7.37 -9.54 -4.86
C LEU A 112 6.85 -10.60 -5.82
N ARG A 113 6.89 -10.30 -7.12
CA ARG A 113 6.57 -11.26 -8.17
C ARG A 113 7.56 -12.43 -8.20
N ARG A 114 8.87 -12.17 -8.08
CA ARG A 114 9.87 -13.25 -7.97
C ARG A 114 9.61 -14.15 -6.76
N VAL A 115 9.33 -13.57 -5.59
CA VAL A 115 8.97 -14.37 -4.39
C VAL A 115 7.72 -15.20 -4.65
N LEU A 116 6.70 -14.61 -5.27
CA LEU A 116 5.47 -15.30 -5.60
C LEU A 116 5.70 -16.48 -6.57
N ASP A 117 6.58 -16.31 -7.56
CA ASP A 117 6.90 -17.33 -8.56
C ASP A 117 7.64 -18.53 -7.93
N GLU A 118 8.39 -18.34 -6.84
CA GLU A 118 9.04 -19.43 -6.08
C GLU A 118 8.05 -20.25 -5.23
N LEU A 119 6.85 -19.73 -4.94
CA LEU A 119 5.82 -20.43 -4.17
C LEU A 119 5.09 -21.45 -5.05
N THR A 120 5.71 -22.59 -5.30
CA THR A 120 5.21 -23.63 -6.22
C THR A 120 4.14 -24.54 -5.61
N THR A 121 4.14 -24.75 -4.30
CA THR A 121 3.17 -25.60 -3.59
C THR A 121 2.21 -24.82 -2.70
N THR A 122 2.42 -23.51 -2.57
CA THR A 122 1.65 -22.63 -1.67
C THR A 122 0.87 -21.63 -2.52
N PRO A 123 -0.47 -21.65 -2.50
CA PRO A 123 -1.28 -20.64 -3.16
C PRO A 123 -0.92 -19.23 -2.68
N GLY A 124 -0.68 -18.31 -3.63
CA GLY A 124 -0.28 -16.95 -3.32
C GLY A 124 -0.77 -15.93 -4.36
N MET A 125 -1.02 -14.70 -3.91
CA MET A 125 -1.33 -13.57 -4.78
C MET A 125 -0.87 -12.24 -4.20
N VAL A 126 -0.64 -11.26 -5.07
CA VAL A 126 -0.33 -9.88 -4.69
C VAL A 126 -1.58 -9.04 -4.84
N LEU A 127 -1.99 -8.40 -3.76
CA LEU A 127 -3.09 -7.44 -3.73
C LEU A 127 -2.55 -6.01 -3.62
N GLY A 128 -3.18 -5.09 -4.36
CA GLY A 128 -2.98 -3.66 -4.22
C GLY A 128 -3.87 -3.02 -3.16
N ARG A 129 -3.77 -1.70 -3.02
CA ARG A 129 -4.48 -0.89 -1.99
C ARG A 129 -6.00 -1.06 -1.97
N ARG A 130 -6.61 -1.37 -3.12
CA ARG A 130 -8.06 -1.57 -3.29
C ARG A 130 -8.46 -3.04 -3.33
N MET A 131 -7.55 -3.95 -3.00
CA MET A 131 -7.65 -5.39 -3.29
C MET A 131 -7.70 -5.72 -4.79
N ASP A 132 -7.11 -4.86 -5.63
CA ASP A 132 -6.84 -5.18 -7.03
C ASP A 132 -5.83 -6.34 -7.07
N ILE A 133 -6.08 -7.37 -7.86
CA ILE A 133 -5.18 -8.53 -7.97
C ILE A 133 -4.09 -8.18 -8.99
N LEU A 134 -2.89 -7.91 -8.48
CA LEU A 134 -1.76 -7.42 -9.27
C LEU A 134 -0.92 -8.56 -9.87
N ALA A 135 -0.85 -9.70 -9.18
CA ALA A 135 -0.20 -10.93 -9.61
C ALA A 135 -0.76 -12.13 -8.83
N TRP A 136 -0.64 -13.33 -9.36
CA TRP A 136 -1.03 -14.60 -8.72
C TRP A 136 -0.11 -15.71 -9.23
N ASN A 137 0.12 -16.73 -8.40
CA ASN A 137 0.82 -17.94 -8.84
C ASN A 137 -0.18 -18.99 -9.38
N PRO A 138 0.29 -20.03 -10.09
CA PRO A 138 -0.58 -21.10 -10.61
C PRO A 138 -1.40 -21.79 -9.52
N MET A 139 -0.84 -21.93 -8.32
CA MET A 139 -1.54 -22.52 -7.17
C MET A 139 -2.74 -21.69 -6.70
N ALA A 140 -2.67 -20.36 -6.72
CA ALA A 140 -3.81 -19.50 -6.40
C ALA A 140 -4.90 -19.57 -7.47
N ALA A 141 -4.51 -19.66 -8.75
CA ALA A 141 -5.47 -19.86 -9.84
C ALA A 141 -6.18 -21.21 -9.72
N ALA A 142 -5.43 -22.27 -9.39
CA ALA A 142 -5.98 -23.59 -9.15
C ALA A 142 -6.88 -23.64 -7.90
N LEU A 143 -6.55 -22.91 -6.83
CA LEU A 143 -7.30 -22.94 -5.58
C LEU A 143 -8.64 -22.19 -5.66
N LEU A 144 -8.67 -21.05 -6.35
CA LEU A 144 -9.78 -20.12 -6.31
C LEU A 144 -10.53 -20.04 -7.65
N VAL A 145 -9.87 -19.47 -8.65
CA VAL A 145 -10.40 -19.31 -10.01
C VAL A 145 -9.25 -18.90 -10.94
N ASP A 146 -9.38 -19.19 -12.23
CA ASP A 146 -8.46 -18.67 -13.24
C ASP A 146 -8.60 -17.15 -13.39
N PHE A 147 -7.74 -16.40 -12.71
CA PHE A 147 -7.69 -14.94 -12.78
C PHE A 147 -7.27 -14.43 -14.17
N SER A 148 -6.67 -15.25 -15.03
CA SER A 148 -6.30 -14.85 -16.39
C SER A 148 -7.54 -14.66 -17.28
N ALA A 149 -8.58 -15.47 -17.05
CA ALA A 149 -9.89 -15.34 -17.71
C ALA A 149 -10.72 -14.15 -17.21
N VAL A 150 -10.36 -13.57 -16.05
CA VAL A 150 -11.03 -12.38 -15.51
C VAL A 150 -10.49 -11.12 -16.21
N PRO A 151 -11.36 -10.26 -16.79
CA PRO A 151 -10.94 -9.00 -17.39
C PRO A 151 -10.22 -8.12 -16.38
N GLU A 152 -9.10 -7.50 -16.79
CA GLU A 152 -8.22 -6.71 -15.91
C GLU A 152 -8.98 -5.66 -15.08
N LYS A 153 -9.95 -4.96 -15.69
CA LYS A 153 -10.78 -3.95 -15.01
C LYS A 153 -11.68 -4.51 -13.89
N ARG A 154 -11.95 -5.81 -13.88
CA ARG A 154 -12.77 -6.51 -12.88
C ARG A 154 -11.93 -7.45 -12.01
N ARG A 155 -10.61 -7.46 -12.20
CA ARG A 155 -9.69 -8.34 -11.47
C ARG A 155 -9.38 -7.76 -10.10
N ASN A 156 -10.40 -7.75 -9.25
CA ASN A 156 -10.36 -7.24 -7.89
C ASN A 156 -10.96 -8.30 -6.95
N TYR A 157 -10.26 -8.62 -5.86
CA TYR A 157 -10.59 -9.79 -5.03
C TYR A 157 -11.96 -9.65 -4.36
N ILE A 158 -12.26 -8.50 -3.75
CA ILE A 158 -13.55 -8.29 -3.11
C ILE A 158 -14.67 -8.23 -4.17
N TRP A 159 -14.39 -7.65 -5.34
CA TRP A 159 -15.35 -7.69 -6.44
C TRP A 159 -15.74 -9.12 -6.83
N LEU A 160 -14.76 -9.98 -7.06
CA LEU A 160 -15.00 -11.39 -7.40
C LEU A 160 -15.74 -12.11 -6.28
N LEU A 161 -15.38 -11.87 -5.02
CA LEU A 161 -16.03 -12.48 -3.87
C LEU A 161 -17.55 -12.22 -3.80
N PHE A 162 -18.01 -11.07 -4.29
CA PHE A 162 -19.43 -10.72 -4.30
C PHE A 162 -20.14 -10.99 -5.63
N THR A 163 -19.42 -11.07 -6.75
CA THR A 163 -20.03 -11.14 -8.10
C THR A 163 -19.80 -12.46 -8.83
N ASP A 164 -18.80 -13.24 -8.45
CA ASP A 164 -18.47 -14.51 -9.09
C ASP A 164 -19.11 -15.68 -8.32
N PRO A 165 -20.01 -16.46 -8.95
CA PRO A 165 -20.66 -17.61 -8.29
C PRO A 165 -19.67 -18.69 -7.82
N MET A 166 -18.58 -18.92 -8.56
CA MET A 166 -17.55 -19.90 -8.18
C MET A 166 -16.82 -19.41 -6.93
N MET A 167 -16.48 -18.13 -6.87
CA MET A 167 -15.84 -17.56 -5.68
C MET A 167 -16.75 -17.65 -4.44
N LYS A 168 -18.07 -17.47 -4.62
CA LYS A 168 -19.06 -17.70 -3.55
C LYS A 168 -19.13 -19.16 -3.11
N SER A 169 -19.15 -20.11 -4.06
CA SER A 169 -19.28 -21.55 -3.74
C SER A 169 -18.03 -22.17 -3.12
N VAL A 170 -16.83 -21.69 -3.51
CA VAL A 170 -15.56 -22.19 -2.97
C VAL A 170 -15.39 -21.85 -1.49
N HIS A 171 -15.98 -20.76 -0.99
CA HIS A 171 -15.89 -20.40 0.42
C HIS A 171 -17.02 -21.03 1.23
N ALA A 172 -16.71 -22.02 2.08
CA ALA A 172 -17.73 -22.67 2.93
C ALA A 172 -18.37 -21.67 3.91
N GLU A 173 -17.54 -20.79 4.50
CA GLU A 173 -17.96 -19.67 5.33
C GLU A 173 -17.86 -18.34 4.53
N TRP A 174 -18.56 -18.25 3.40
CA TRP A 174 -18.51 -17.07 2.52
C TRP A 174 -18.75 -15.75 3.28
N GLU A 175 -19.80 -15.67 4.11
CA GLU A 175 -20.14 -14.45 4.86
C GLU A 175 -18.99 -13.95 5.73
N LYS A 176 -18.28 -14.87 6.40
CA LYS A 176 -17.14 -14.55 7.28
C LYS A 176 -15.97 -13.99 6.47
N THR A 177 -15.69 -14.57 5.31
CA THR A 177 -14.65 -14.08 4.39
C THR A 177 -15.04 -12.71 3.83
N ALA A 178 -16.27 -12.56 3.38
CA ALA A 178 -16.80 -11.34 2.79
C ALA A 178 -16.80 -10.17 3.79
N ARG A 179 -17.26 -10.39 5.03
CA ARG A 179 -17.16 -9.41 6.12
C ARG A 179 -15.73 -9.01 6.42
N SER A 180 -14.81 -9.97 6.43
CA SER A 180 -13.37 -9.72 6.64
C SER A 180 -12.80 -8.79 5.57
N CYS A 181 -13.11 -9.06 4.29
CA CYS A 181 -12.71 -8.21 3.17
C CYS A 181 -13.36 -6.81 3.24
N VAL A 182 -14.64 -6.71 3.63
CA VAL A 182 -15.32 -5.42 3.84
C VAL A 182 -14.65 -4.59 4.94
N SER A 183 -14.29 -5.20 6.06
CA SER A 183 -13.54 -4.54 7.13
C SER A 183 -12.17 -4.04 6.66
N MET A 184 -11.46 -4.82 5.84
CA MET A 184 -10.17 -4.42 5.26
C MET A 184 -10.33 -3.27 4.25
N LEU A 185 -11.33 -3.35 3.36
CA LEU A 185 -11.64 -2.28 2.41
C LEU A 185 -11.95 -0.96 3.13
N ARG A 186 -12.70 -1.02 4.23
CA ARG A 186 -13.03 0.16 5.03
C ARG A 186 -11.79 0.80 5.65
N LYS A 187 -10.87 -0.01 6.18
CA LYS A 187 -9.61 0.47 6.73
C LYS A 187 -8.83 1.26 5.66
N GLU A 188 -8.71 0.71 4.45
CA GLU A 188 -8.00 1.37 3.35
C GLU A 188 -8.71 2.62 2.83
N ALA A 189 -10.05 2.61 2.74
CA ALA A 189 -10.83 3.80 2.40
C ALA A 189 -10.64 4.94 3.43
N GLY A 190 -10.48 4.61 4.71
CA GLY A 190 -10.18 5.57 5.76
C GLY A 190 -8.77 6.17 5.67
N ARG A 191 -7.78 5.42 5.16
CA ARG A 191 -6.40 5.90 4.96
C ARG A 191 -6.28 6.87 3.80
N ASN A 192 -7.08 6.70 2.76
CA ASN A 192 -7.10 7.59 1.60
C ASN A 192 -8.53 8.01 1.19
N PRO A 193 -9.13 8.98 1.91
CA PRO A 193 -10.51 9.41 1.66
C PRO A 193 -10.75 10.05 0.29
N GLN A 194 -9.70 10.48 -0.41
CA GLN A 194 -9.78 11.14 -1.72
C GLN A 194 -9.67 10.15 -2.89
N ASP A 195 -9.58 8.85 -2.63
CA ASP A 195 -9.48 7.83 -3.66
C ASP A 195 -10.82 7.62 -4.40
N GLN A 196 -10.97 8.28 -5.56
CA GLN A 196 -12.18 8.19 -6.38
C GLN A 196 -12.48 6.77 -6.87
N ARG A 197 -11.46 5.96 -7.17
CA ARG A 197 -11.67 4.57 -7.63
C ARG A 197 -12.13 3.68 -6.48
N MET A 198 -11.63 3.92 -5.26
CA MET A 198 -12.14 3.27 -4.06
C MET A 198 -13.62 3.60 -3.82
N ALA A 199 -13.98 4.89 -3.90
CA ALA A 199 -15.36 5.33 -3.75
C ALA A 199 -16.28 4.71 -4.82
N GLN A 200 -15.82 4.63 -6.07
CA GLN A 200 -16.55 3.96 -7.14
C GLN A 200 -16.77 2.47 -6.86
N LEU A 201 -15.72 1.74 -6.47
CA LEU A 201 -15.81 0.32 -6.12
C LEU A 201 -16.83 0.05 -5.01
N ILE A 202 -16.80 0.86 -3.95
CA ILE A 202 -17.74 0.76 -2.81
C ILE A 202 -19.17 1.04 -3.28
N GLY A 203 -19.38 2.09 -4.07
CA GLY A 203 -20.70 2.44 -4.59
C GLY A 203 -21.27 1.35 -5.49
N GLU A 204 -20.44 0.82 -6.38
CA GLU A 204 -20.80 -0.26 -7.30
C GLU A 204 -21.13 -1.58 -6.59
N LEU A 205 -20.40 -1.95 -5.53
CA LEU A 205 -20.71 -3.13 -4.72
C LEU A 205 -21.98 -2.93 -3.88
N SER A 206 -22.15 -1.75 -3.28
CA SER A 206 -23.34 -1.41 -2.49
C SER A 206 -24.64 -1.41 -3.30
N MET A 207 -24.57 -1.11 -4.60
CA MET A 207 -25.73 -1.20 -5.50
C MET A 207 -26.05 -2.65 -5.88
N ARG A 208 -25.04 -3.52 -6.00
CA ARG A 208 -25.20 -4.89 -6.51
C ARG A 208 -25.57 -5.92 -5.45
N ASP A 209 -25.12 -5.74 -4.22
CA ASP A 209 -25.25 -6.77 -3.18
C ASP A 209 -25.72 -6.13 -1.85
N GLU A 210 -26.84 -6.64 -1.33
CA GLU A 210 -27.47 -6.11 -0.11
C GLU A 210 -26.65 -6.41 1.14
N ASP A 211 -25.97 -7.56 1.19
CA ASP A 211 -25.09 -7.92 2.29
C ASP A 211 -23.87 -7.01 2.34
N PHE A 212 -23.26 -6.71 1.18
CA PHE A 212 -22.21 -5.71 1.10
C PHE A 212 -22.68 -4.36 1.65
N ARG A 213 -23.84 -3.86 1.19
CA ARG A 213 -24.40 -2.57 1.64
C ARG A 213 -24.60 -2.54 3.15
N ARG A 214 -25.17 -3.62 3.70
CA ARG A 214 -25.40 -3.77 5.14
C ARG A 214 -24.09 -3.78 5.92
N TRP A 215 -23.16 -4.65 5.56
CA TRP A 215 -21.89 -4.76 6.28
C TRP A 215 -21.00 -3.53 6.11
N TRP A 216 -21.13 -2.81 4.99
CA TRP A 216 -20.51 -1.49 4.79
C TRP A 216 -21.14 -0.41 5.69
N GLY A 217 -22.44 -0.48 5.97
CA GLY A 217 -23.13 0.39 6.93
C GLY A 217 -22.81 0.11 8.41
N ASP A 218 -22.37 -1.11 8.76
CA ASP A 218 -22.12 -1.50 10.15
C ASP A 218 -20.82 -0.90 10.76
N HIS A 219 -20.00 -0.22 9.96
CA HIS A 219 -18.75 0.46 10.38
C HIS A 219 -17.73 -0.36 11.20
N ARG A 220 -17.86 -1.70 11.24
CA ARG A 220 -16.92 -2.59 11.96
C ARG A 220 -15.54 -2.63 11.29
N VAL A 221 -14.53 -2.08 11.95
CA VAL A 221 -13.14 -2.19 11.50
C VAL A 221 -12.45 -3.31 12.26
N ALA A 222 -11.81 -4.22 11.53
CA ALA A 222 -10.95 -5.25 12.08
C ALA A 222 -9.59 -5.18 11.38
N SER A 223 -8.50 -5.27 12.14
CA SER A 223 -7.17 -5.41 11.56
C SER A 223 -6.90 -6.90 11.34
N LEU A 224 -7.22 -7.40 10.15
CA LEU A 224 -7.02 -8.80 9.79
C LEU A 224 -5.75 -8.90 8.95
N GLY A 225 -4.64 -9.25 9.61
CA GLY A 225 -3.38 -9.59 8.94
C GLY A 225 -3.18 -11.09 8.74
N ARG A 226 -4.02 -11.90 9.40
CA ARG A 226 -4.02 -13.35 9.33
C ARG A 226 -5.38 -13.92 9.73
N GLY A 227 -5.63 -15.17 9.40
CA GLY A 227 -6.79 -15.90 9.88
C GLY A 227 -6.86 -17.31 9.30
N SER A 228 -7.98 -17.99 9.52
CA SER A 228 -8.24 -19.31 8.97
C SER A 228 -9.58 -19.31 8.23
N LYS A 229 -9.68 -20.08 7.15
CA LYS A 229 -10.91 -20.24 6.35
C LYS A 229 -11.06 -21.66 5.84
N VAL A 230 -12.30 -22.09 5.69
CA VAL A 230 -12.65 -23.38 5.09
C VAL A 230 -13.08 -23.16 3.64
N LEU A 231 -12.40 -23.83 2.71
CA LEU A 231 -12.69 -23.84 1.29
C LEU A 231 -13.23 -25.20 0.86
N ARG A 232 -14.17 -25.22 -0.09
CA ARG A 232 -14.70 -26.43 -0.73
C ARG A 232 -14.24 -26.46 -2.17
N HIS A 233 -13.15 -27.18 -2.41
CA HIS A 233 -12.52 -27.29 -3.72
C HIS A 233 -13.06 -28.52 -4.47
N PRO A 234 -13.48 -28.40 -5.74
CA PRO A 234 -14.07 -29.52 -6.49
C PRO A 234 -13.13 -30.72 -6.66
N VAL A 235 -11.82 -30.49 -6.71
CA VAL A 235 -10.80 -31.55 -6.90
C VAL A 235 -10.17 -31.98 -5.56
N ALA A 236 -9.97 -31.04 -4.64
CA ALA A 236 -9.18 -31.25 -3.42
C ALA A 236 -10.05 -31.45 -2.17
N GLY A 237 -11.38 -31.41 -2.31
CA GLY A 237 -12.32 -31.55 -1.21
C GLY A 237 -12.35 -30.32 -0.29
N GLU A 238 -12.67 -30.56 0.98
CA GLU A 238 -12.67 -29.50 1.99
C GLU A 238 -11.24 -29.20 2.47
N LEU A 239 -10.85 -27.93 2.41
CA LEU A 239 -9.53 -27.43 2.80
C LEU A 239 -9.69 -26.38 3.89
N THR A 240 -9.21 -26.68 5.09
CA THR A 240 -9.01 -25.68 6.15
C THR A 240 -7.63 -25.07 5.95
N LEU A 241 -7.59 -23.80 5.55
CA LEU A 241 -6.37 -23.08 5.22
C LEU A 241 -6.20 -21.85 6.10
N ASP A 242 -5.00 -21.69 6.61
CA ASP A 242 -4.57 -20.44 7.22
C ASP A 242 -4.17 -19.47 6.12
N TRP A 243 -4.48 -18.20 6.30
CA TRP A 243 -4.10 -17.16 5.37
C TRP A 243 -3.37 -16.06 6.12
N ASP A 244 -2.31 -15.55 5.50
CA ASP A 244 -1.50 -14.45 6.01
C ASP A 244 -1.38 -13.37 4.94
N ALA A 245 -1.56 -12.10 5.33
CA ALA A 245 -1.33 -10.93 4.50
C ALA A 245 -0.02 -10.26 4.92
N LEU A 246 1.01 -10.46 4.13
CA LEU A 246 2.37 -9.97 4.34
C LEU A 246 2.54 -8.62 3.62
N ALA A 247 2.60 -7.53 4.38
CA ALA A 247 2.79 -6.20 3.82
C ALA A 247 4.21 -6.01 3.30
N CYS A 248 4.34 -5.40 2.12
CA CYS A 248 5.65 -5.06 1.55
C CYS A 248 6.18 -3.78 2.21
N ALA A 249 7.31 -3.86 2.91
CA ALA A 249 7.88 -2.68 3.59
C ALA A 249 8.26 -1.55 2.62
N THR A 250 8.69 -1.91 1.40
CA THR A 250 9.08 -0.98 0.34
C THR A 250 7.89 -0.36 -0.40
N ASP A 251 6.70 -0.96 -0.29
CA ASP A 251 5.45 -0.40 -0.82
C ASP A 251 4.28 -0.92 0.04
N PRO A 252 3.93 -0.19 1.12
CA PRO A 252 2.88 -0.58 2.06
C PRO A 252 1.49 -0.69 1.42
N ASP A 253 1.31 -0.22 0.18
CA ASP A 253 0.09 -0.35 -0.61
C ASP A 253 0.01 -1.70 -1.36
N GLN A 254 1.01 -2.58 -1.21
CA GLN A 254 1.02 -3.96 -1.73
C GLN A 254 1.17 -4.98 -0.61
N GLN A 255 0.44 -6.08 -0.75
CA GLN A 255 0.48 -7.19 0.20
C GLN A 255 0.52 -8.51 -0.55
N LEU A 256 1.39 -9.42 -0.09
CA LEU A 256 1.38 -10.81 -0.52
C LEU A 256 0.44 -11.59 0.41
N VAL A 257 -0.61 -12.16 -0.16
CA VAL A 257 -1.52 -13.06 0.54
C VAL A 257 -1.13 -14.49 0.18
N VAL A 258 -0.89 -15.31 1.20
CA VAL A 258 -0.60 -16.74 1.05
C VAL A 258 -1.63 -17.56 1.78
N TRP A 259 -1.88 -18.78 1.30
CA TRP A 259 -2.69 -19.78 1.99
C TRP A 259 -1.86 -21.02 2.31
N THR A 260 -1.81 -21.40 3.57
CA THR A 260 -0.99 -22.50 4.08
C THR A 260 -1.85 -23.51 4.83
N ALA A 261 -1.32 -24.71 5.00
CA ALA A 261 -1.87 -25.75 5.84
C ALA A 261 -0.73 -26.45 6.58
N GLU A 262 -0.96 -26.81 7.84
CA GLU A 262 0.05 -27.46 8.68
C GLU A 262 0.46 -28.83 8.06
N PRO A 263 1.77 -29.14 7.97
CA PRO A 263 2.24 -30.42 7.47
C PRO A 263 1.61 -31.62 8.19
N GLY A 264 1.28 -32.67 7.44
CA GLY A 264 0.64 -33.88 7.96
C GLY A 264 -0.87 -33.77 8.19
N THR A 265 -1.50 -32.66 7.77
CA THR A 265 -2.96 -32.51 7.78
C THR A 265 -3.59 -32.88 6.42
N PRO A 266 -4.88 -33.27 6.38
CA PRO A 266 -5.60 -33.49 5.14
C PRO A 266 -5.59 -32.27 4.21
N SER A 267 -5.66 -31.06 4.76
CA SER A 267 -5.57 -29.81 3.98
C SER A 267 -4.21 -29.66 3.28
N HIS A 268 -3.11 -30.00 3.97
CA HIS A 268 -1.77 -29.96 3.39
C HIS A 268 -1.62 -30.97 2.25
N ASP A 269 -2.14 -32.18 2.42
CA ASP A 269 -2.15 -33.19 1.36
C ASP A 269 -3.06 -32.76 0.19
N GLY A 270 -4.19 -32.13 0.48
CA GLY A 270 -5.08 -31.52 -0.52
C GLY A 270 -4.40 -30.45 -1.37
N LEU A 271 -3.57 -29.58 -0.76
CA LEU A 271 -2.75 -28.61 -1.51
C LEU A 271 -1.71 -29.31 -2.41
N ARG A 272 -1.12 -30.42 -1.98
CA ARG A 272 -0.19 -31.20 -2.80
C ARG A 272 -0.88 -31.89 -3.98
N ILE A 273 -2.08 -32.43 -3.77
CA ILE A 273 -2.92 -32.98 -4.83
C ILE A 273 -3.27 -31.88 -5.85
N LEU A 274 -3.60 -30.68 -5.38
CA LEU A 274 -3.89 -29.55 -6.26
C LEU A 274 -2.65 -29.11 -7.07
N ALA A 275 -1.45 -29.16 -6.47
CA ALA A 275 -0.19 -28.86 -7.15
C ALA A 275 0.13 -29.89 -8.26
N SER A 276 -0.08 -31.18 -8.00
CA SER A 276 0.11 -32.22 -9.04
C SER A 276 -0.95 -32.15 -10.14
N TRP A 277 -2.18 -31.77 -9.80
CA TRP A 277 -3.26 -31.61 -10.78
C TRP A 277 -3.06 -30.40 -11.70
N SER A 278 -2.62 -29.26 -11.16
CA SER A 278 -2.40 -28.03 -11.94
C SER A 278 -1.21 -28.14 -12.89
N THR A 279 -0.17 -28.89 -12.51
CA THR A 279 0.97 -29.21 -13.38
C THR A 279 0.58 -30.17 -14.50
N ALA A 280 -0.31 -31.13 -14.24
CA ALA A 280 -0.84 -32.04 -15.27
C ALA A 280 -1.85 -31.40 -16.21
N SER A 281 -2.59 -30.38 -15.74
CA SER A 281 -3.65 -29.70 -16.50
C SER A 281 -3.16 -28.46 -17.26
N SER A 282 -1.93 -28.02 -17.02
CA SER A 282 -1.28 -27.01 -17.87
C SER A 282 -0.87 -27.66 -19.18
N PRO A 283 -1.47 -27.29 -20.34
CA PRO A 283 -1.00 -27.81 -21.60
C PRO A 283 0.44 -27.32 -21.81
N ALA A 284 1.34 -28.26 -22.09
CA ALA A 284 2.68 -27.94 -22.55
C ALA A 284 2.58 -27.15 -23.85
N GLY A 285 2.86 -25.85 -23.79
CA GLY A 285 3.28 -25.05 -24.94
C GLY A 285 2.17 -24.48 -25.84
N GLY A 286 2.27 -23.17 -26.05
CA GLY A 286 1.55 -22.37 -27.04
C GLY A 286 2.01 -20.93 -26.96
#